data_AF-A0A529ZLC8-F1
#
_entry.id   AF-A0A529ZLC8-F1
#
_cell.length_a   1.000
_cell.length_b   1.000
_cell.length_c   1.000
_cell.angle_alpha   90.00
_cell.angle_beta   90.00
_cell.angle_gamma   90.00
#
_symmetry.space_group_name_H-M   'P 1'
#
loop_
_entity.id
_entity.type
_entity.pdbx_description
1 polymer ?
#
loop_
_entity_poly.entity_id
_entity_poly.type
_entity_poly.pdbx_seq_one_letter_code
_entity_poly.pdbx_strand_id
1 'polypeptide(L)'
;VGQLRAMASLPLEFHMKSLVETMKLGGKVNDVNETMIVLYQRGEVGMFWPLFKAVLPETADDQAGYAAFEQTMITSRNKVMAANAMPILVKGNVFMAVGAMHLPGPEGLVEDFRKAGYSVTAVN
;
A
#
# COMPACT_ATOMS: atom_id res chain seq x y z
N VAL A 1 14.03 -2.06 1.29
CA VAL A 1 14.01 -2.22 2.77
C VAL A 1 12.86 -3.14 3.13
N GLY A 2 13.04 -4.08 4.09
CA GLY A 2 11.96 -4.96 4.54
C GLY A 2 10.89 -4.19 5.33
N GLN A 3 9.68 -4.76 5.44
CA GLN A 3 8.51 -4.05 6.01
C GLN A 3 8.75 -3.49 7.41
N LEU A 4 9.29 -4.31 8.33
CA LEU A 4 9.51 -3.89 9.72
C LEU A 4 10.52 -2.74 9.82
N ARG A 5 11.59 -2.78 9.02
CA ARG A 5 12.59 -1.70 8.99
C ARG A 5 12.03 -0.44 8.32
N ALA A 6 11.18 -0.57 7.30
CA ALA A 6 10.52 0.58 6.68
C ALA A 6 9.57 1.25 7.69
N MET A 7 8.77 0.46 8.40
CA MET A 7 7.87 0.97 9.44
C MET A 7 8.66 1.65 10.56
N ALA A 8 9.73 1.03 11.06
CA ALA A 8 10.58 1.60 12.11
C ALA A 8 11.38 2.85 11.69
N SER A 9 11.45 3.14 10.38
CA SER A 9 12.15 4.34 9.88
C SER A 9 11.28 5.59 9.87
N LEU A 10 9.98 5.45 10.11
CA LEU A 10 9.08 6.59 10.22
C LEU A 10 9.31 7.32 11.56
N PRO A 11 9.06 8.64 11.63
CA PRO A 11 9.22 9.40 12.88
C PRO A 11 8.35 8.83 14.01
N LEU A 12 8.87 8.83 15.24
CA LEU A 12 8.10 8.39 16.41
C LEU A 12 6.79 9.18 16.58
N GLU A 13 6.81 10.48 16.29
CA GLU A 13 5.63 11.34 16.32
C GLU A 13 4.53 10.83 15.37
N PHE A 14 4.90 10.34 14.19
CA PHE A 14 3.95 9.75 13.24
C PHE A 14 3.30 8.48 13.81
N HIS A 15 4.08 7.62 14.47
CA HIS A 15 3.55 6.41 15.12
C HIS A 15 2.57 6.77 16.25
N MET A 16 2.93 7.74 17.09
CA MET A 16 2.07 8.21 18.18
C MET A 16 0.78 8.82 17.66
N LYS A 17 0.86 9.65 16.63
CA LYS A 17 -0.30 10.26 15.99
C LYS A 17 -1.22 9.20 15.39
N SER A 18 -0.68 8.27 14.61
CA SER A 18 -1.45 7.18 13.97
C SER A 18 -2.19 6.33 15.01
N LEU A 19 -1.55 6.06 16.16
CA LEU A 19 -2.18 5.33 17.26
C LEU A 19 -3.36 6.11 17.85
N VAL A 20 -3.18 7.41 18.11
CA VAL A 20 -4.24 8.29 18.62
C VAL A 20 -5.41 8.39 17.63
N GLU A 21 -5.13 8.57 16.34
CA GLU A 21 -6.15 8.62 15.28
C GLU A 21 -6.93 7.31 15.20
N THR A 22 -6.24 6.16 15.27
CA THR A 22 -6.88 4.85 15.27
C THR A 22 -7.78 4.68 16.49
N MET A 23 -7.37 5.15 17.68
CA MET A 23 -8.22 5.12 18.88
C MET A 23 -9.45 6.03 18.74
N LYS A 24 -9.32 7.20 18.09
CA LYS A 24 -10.45 8.12 17.85
C LYS A 24 -11.54 7.52 16.96
N LEU A 25 -11.23 6.53 16.12
CA LEU A 25 -12.24 5.81 15.34
C LEU A 25 -13.23 5.03 16.22
N GLY A 26 -12.78 4.56 17.40
CA GLY A 26 -13.60 3.75 18.30
C GLY A 26 -14.23 2.55 17.58
N GLY A 27 -15.53 2.35 17.75
CA GLY A 27 -16.27 1.25 17.11
C GLY A 27 -16.28 1.30 15.57
N LYS A 28 -16.00 2.45 14.96
CA LYS A 28 -16.00 2.61 13.48
C LYS A 28 -14.84 1.89 12.81
N VAL A 29 -13.83 1.44 13.56
CA VAL A 29 -12.73 0.63 13.00
C VAL A 29 -13.25 -0.63 12.31
N ASN A 30 -14.34 -1.22 12.81
CA ASN A 30 -14.96 -2.39 12.20
C ASN A 30 -15.59 -2.04 10.85
N ASP A 31 -16.26 -0.89 10.74
CA ASP A 31 -16.87 -0.43 9.49
C ASP A 31 -15.80 -0.12 8.44
N VAL A 32 -14.66 0.47 8.85
CA VAL A 32 -13.51 0.71 7.98
C VAL A 32 -12.95 -0.61 7.46
N ASN A 33 -12.74 -1.59 8.35
CA ASN A 33 -12.23 -2.91 7.97
C ASN A 33 -13.19 -3.65 7.03
N GLU A 34 -14.49 -3.64 7.31
CA GLU A 34 -15.51 -4.26 6.45
C GLU A 34 -15.53 -3.61 5.06
N THR A 35 -15.47 -2.27 5.01
CA THR A 35 -15.38 -1.54 3.74
C THR A 35 -14.13 -1.93 2.96
N MET A 36 -12.98 -2.07 3.62
CA MET A 36 -11.74 -2.54 2.97
C MET A 36 -11.86 -3.97 2.44
N ILE A 37 -12.54 -4.87 3.15
CA ILE A 37 -12.78 -6.25 2.69
C ILE A 37 -13.65 -6.24 1.43
N VAL A 38 -14.75 -5.49 1.42
CA VAL A 38 -15.64 -5.37 0.27
C VAL A 38 -14.90 -4.81 -0.95
N LEU A 39 -14.11 -3.75 -0.77
CA LEU A 39 -13.29 -3.16 -1.84
C LEU A 39 -12.25 -4.16 -2.36
N TYR A 40 -11.61 -4.93 -1.48
CA TYR A 40 -10.65 -5.97 -1.87
C TYR A 40 -11.32 -7.07 -2.71
N GLN A 41 -12.47 -7.57 -2.28
CA GLN A 41 -13.24 -8.61 -2.99
C GLN A 41 -13.70 -8.14 -4.37
N ARG A 42 -13.97 -6.85 -4.54
CA ARG A 42 -14.33 -6.24 -5.84
C ARG A 42 -13.14 -5.93 -6.73
N GLY A 43 -11.90 -6.11 -6.25
CA GLY A 43 -10.69 -5.71 -6.95
C GLY A 43 -10.45 -4.19 -6.96
N GLU A 44 -11.21 -3.42 -6.17
CA GLU A 44 -11.16 -1.96 -6.08
C GLU A 44 -10.11 -1.50 -5.05
N VAL A 45 -8.97 -2.18 -4.97
CA VAL A 45 -7.94 -1.96 -3.93
C VAL A 45 -7.33 -0.55 -3.98
N GLY A 46 -7.37 0.12 -5.13
CA GLY A 46 -6.98 1.52 -5.27
C GLY A 46 -7.85 2.49 -4.45
N MET A 47 -9.02 2.06 -3.98
CA MET A 47 -9.94 2.86 -3.18
C MET A 47 -9.55 2.95 -1.69
N PHE A 48 -8.55 2.20 -1.22
CA PHE A 48 -8.13 2.27 0.18
C PHE A 48 -7.60 3.67 0.55
N TRP A 49 -6.82 4.32 -0.31
CA TRP A 49 -6.34 5.68 -0.05
C TRP A 49 -7.47 6.71 0.02
N PRO A 50 -8.42 6.78 -0.95
CA PRO A 50 -9.63 7.58 -0.82
C PRO A 50 -10.43 7.30 0.45
N LEU A 51 -10.61 6.01 0.81
CA LEU A 51 -11.32 5.62 2.03
C LEU A 51 -10.65 6.22 3.26
N PHE A 52 -9.33 6.03 3.42
CA PHE A 52 -8.60 6.54 4.57
C PHE A 52 -8.69 8.07 4.68
N LYS A 53 -8.58 8.80 3.57
CA LYS A 53 -8.78 10.25 3.55
C LYS A 53 -10.19 10.68 3.99
N ALA A 54 -11.20 9.87 3.67
CA ALA A 54 -12.59 10.17 4.02
C ALA A 54 -12.93 9.86 5.49
N VAL A 55 -12.29 8.86 6.09
CA VAL A 55 -12.66 8.36 7.42
C VAL A 55 -11.70 8.74 8.54
N LEU A 56 -10.45 9.14 8.22
CA LEU A 56 -9.46 9.55 9.21
C LEU A 56 -9.50 11.08 9.39
N PRO A 57 -10.01 11.58 10.53
CA PRO A 57 -10.42 12.97 10.70
C PRO A 57 -9.30 14.02 10.60
N GLU A 58 -8.03 13.64 10.80
CA GLU A 58 -6.87 14.55 10.75
C GLU A 58 -6.01 14.39 9.49
N THR A 59 -6.38 13.49 8.56
CA THR A 59 -5.65 13.31 7.30
C THR A 59 -5.83 14.47 6.30
N ALA A 60 -6.87 15.29 6.49
CA ALA A 60 -7.07 16.50 5.68
C ALA A 60 -5.98 17.56 5.95
N ASP A 61 -5.52 17.67 7.21
CA ASP A 61 -4.55 18.66 7.67
C ASP A 61 -3.10 18.13 7.69
N ASP A 62 -2.88 16.81 7.62
CA ASP A 62 -1.54 16.18 7.60
C ASP A 62 -1.32 15.30 6.37
N GLN A 63 -1.55 15.89 5.20
CA GLN A 63 -1.28 15.26 3.92
C GLN A 63 0.19 14.87 3.75
N ALA A 64 1.10 15.62 4.39
CA ALA A 64 2.54 15.38 4.34
C ALA A 64 2.94 14.09 5.05
N GLY A 65 2.43 13.83 6.26
CA GLY A 65 2.68 12.58 6.99
C GLY A 65 2.14 11.37 6.25
N TYR A 66 0.96 11.49 5.65
CA TYR A 66 0.33 10.41 4.92
C TYR A 66 1.04 10.08 3.60
N ALA A 67 1.48 11.11 2.87
CA ALA A 67 2.33 10.93 1.68
C ALA A 67 3.69 10.31 2.04
N ALA A 68 4.29 10.70 3.17
CA ALA A 68 5.54 10.09 3.65
C ALA A 68 5.34 8.60 4.02
N PHE A 69 4.18 8.26 4.60
CA PHE A 69 3.81 6.88 4.90
C PHE A 69 3.66 6.06 3.61
N GLU A 70 2.87 6.53 2.64
CA GLU A 70 2.73 5.88 1.33
C GLU A 70 4.09 5.68 0.66
N GLN A 71 4.90 6.74 0.61
CA GLN A 71 6.23 6.71 0.00
C GLN A 71 7.12 5.64 0.65
N THR A 72 7.10 5.53 1.97
CA THR A 72 7.96 4.62 2.74
C THR A 72 7.45 3.18 2.68
N MET A 73 6.15 2.98 2.93
CA MET A 73 5.56 1.65 3.11
C MET A 73 5.16 0.98 1.80
N ILE A 74 4.88 1.76 0.75
CA ILE A 74 4.45 1.26 -0.55
C ILE A 74 5.51 1.58 -1.61
N THR A 75 5.67 2.83 -2.03
CA THR A 75 6.47 3.19 -3.22
C THR A 75 7.92 2.72 -3.14
N SER A 76 8.62 3.06 -2.06
CA SER A 76 10.03 2.68 -1.87
C SER A 76 10.21 1.16 -1.75
N ARG A 77 9.20 0.47 -1.23
CA ARG A 77 9.19 -0.99 -1.13
C ARG A 77 8.88 -1.65 -2.48
N ASN A 78 7.99 -1.09 -3.29
CA ASN A 78 7.71 -1.57 -4.65
C ASN A 78 8.98 -1.62 -5.48
N LYS A 79 9.82 -0.57 -5.45
CA LYS A 79 11.08 -0.56 -6.20
C LYS A 79 12.02 -1.69 -5.79
N VAL A 80 12.12 -1.97 -4.49
CA VAL A 80 12.95 -3.08 -3.99
C VAL A 80 12.33 -4.43 -4.34
N MET A 81 11.01 -4.59 -4.23
CA MET A 81 10.31 -5.81 -4.62
C MET A 81 10.52 -6.10 -6.11
N ALA A 82 10.29 -5.12 -6.97
CA ALA A 82 10.46 -5.24 -8.42
C ALA A 82 11.91 -5.58 -8.77
N ALA A 83 12.90 -4.83 -8.24
CA ALA A 83 14.32 -5.10 -8.49
C ALA A 83 14.73 -6.53 -8.09
N ASN A 84 14.23 -7.02 -6.96
CA ASN A 84 14.50 -8.40 -6.50
C ASN A 84 13.74 -9.45 -7.31
N ALA A 85 12.56 -9.12 -7.84
CA ALA A 85 11.72 -10.01 -8.63
C ALA A 85 12.34 -10.27 -10.02
N MET A 86 12.89 -9.25 -10.67
CA MET A 86 13.38 -9.31 -12.05
C MET A 86 14.27 -10.52 -12.39
N PRO A 87 15.34 -10.84 -11.63
CA PRO A 87 16.19 -12.00 -11.94
C PRO A 87 15.51 -13.36 -11.74
N ILE A 88 14.36 -13.38 -11.06
CA ILE A 88 13.54 -14.58 -10.88
C ILE A 88 12.51 -14.67 -12.01
N LEU A 89 11.85 -13.54 -12.32
CA LEU A 89 10.83 -13.44 -13.38
C LEU A 89 11.37 -13.81 -14.76
N VAL A 90 12.63 -13.44 -15.07
CA VAL A 90 13.27 -13.80 -16.35
C VAL A 90 13.41 -15.32 -16.56
N LYS A 91 13.39 -16.11 -15.49
CA LYS A 91 13.44 -17.58 -15.56
C LYS A 91 12.05 -18.18 -15.86
N GLY A 92 10.98 -17.40 -15.73
CA GLY A 92 9.60 -17.84 -15.91
C GLY A 92 9.04 -18.65 -14.74
N ASN A 93 7.75 -19.03 -14.84
CA ASN A 93 7.04 -19.89 -13.88
C ASN A 93 7.12 -19.43 -12.41
N VAL A 94 6.95 -18.13 -12.18
CA VAL A 94 7.00 -17.52 -10.84
C VAL A 94 5.59 -17.27 -10.33
N PHE A 95 5.32 -17.72 -9.11
CA PHE A 95 4.21 -17.22 -8.31
C PHE A 95 4.76 -16.21 -7.30
N MET A 96 4.30 -14.96 -7.37
CA MET A 96 4.69 -13.89 -6.45
C MET A 96 3.47 -13.36 -5.71
N ALA A 97 3.44 -13.58 -4.40
CA ALA A 97 2.43 -13.01 -3.52
C ALA A 97 2.89 -11.66 -2.95
N VAL A 98 2.03 -10.66 -3.02
CA VAL A 98 2.26 -9.31 -2.48
C VAL A 98 0.98 -8.79 -1.82
N GLY A 99 1.12 -7.79 -0.95
CA GLY A 99 -0.04 -7.07 -0.42
C GLY A 99 -0.74 -6.28 -1.52
N ALA A 100 -2.07 -6.20 -1.45
CA ALA A 100 -2.90 -5.65 -2.54
C ALA A 100 -2.54 -4.21 -2.93
N MET A 101 -2.21 -3.38 -1.93
CA MET A 101 -1.79 -1.98 -2.12
C MET A 101 -0.49 -1.80 -2.89
N HIS A 102 0.29 -2.87 -3.08
CA HIS A 102 1.50 -2.81 -3.90
C HIS A 102 1.21 -2.86 -5.41
N LEU A 103 -0.01 -3.23 -5.82
CA LEU A 103 -0.37 -3.42 -7.23
C LEU A 103 -0.79 -2.12 -7.95
N PRO A 104 -1.73 -1.30 -7.44
CA PRO A 104 -2.32 -0.21 -8.20
C PRO A 104 -1.42 1.04 -8.28
N GLY A 105 -1.74 1.90 -9.25
CA GLY A 105 -1.14 3.23 -9.38
C GLY A 105 0.13 3.29 -10.23
N PRO A 106 0.60 4.51 -10.56
CA PRO A 106 1.75 4.73 -11.46
C PRO A 106 3.08 4.22 -10.90
N GLU A 107 3.17 4.10 -9.56
CA GLU A 107 4.30 3.56 -8.81
C GLU A 107 4.03 2.14 -8.28
N GLY A 108 2.94 1.52 -8.73
CA GLY A 108 2.56 0.14 -8.41
C GLY A 108 3.39 -0.90 -9.16
N LEU A 109 3.45 -2.12 -8.63
CA LEU A 109 4.18 -3.23 -9.23
C LEU A 109 3.70 -3.59 -10.65
N VAL A 110 2.41 -3.43 -10.93
CA VAL A 110 1.86 -3.65 -12.28
C VAL A 110 2.54 -2.75 -13.30
N GLU A 111 2.66 -1.45 -12.97
CA GLU A 111 3.31 -0.48 -13.85
C GLU A 111 4.84 -0.65 -13.87
N ASP A 112 5.46 -1.00 -12.74
CA ASP A 112 6.89 -1.28 -12.70
C ASP A 112 7.25 -2.48 -13.60
N PHE A 113 6.44 -3.53 -13.63
CA PHE A 113 6.66 -4.67 -14.53
C PHE A 113 6.37 -4.35 -16.00
N ARG A 114 5.33 -3.55 -16.29
CA ARG A 114 5.07 -3.05 -17.66
C ARG A 114 6.24 -2.22 -18.18
N LYS A 115 6.78 -1.30 -17.37
CA LYS A 115 7.96 -0.49 -17.70
C LYS A 115 9.21 -1.35 -17.92
N ALA A 116 9.30 -2.50 -17.24
CA ALA A 116 10.37 -3.49 -17.44
C ALA A 116 10.18 -4.40 -18.67
N GLY A 117 9.13 -4.17 -19.48
CA GLY A 117 8.89 -4.89 -20.74
C GLY A 117 7.99 -6.12 -20.62
N TYR A 118 7.40 -6.38 -19.45
CA TYR A 118 6.47 -7.50 -19.28
C TYR A 118 5.06 -7.11 -19.74
N SER A 119 4.36 -8.05 -20.39
CA SER A 119 2.91 -7.96 -20.53
C SER A 119 2.24 -8.40 -19.23
N VAL A 120 1.40 -7.53 -18.67
CA VAL A 120 0.67 -7.80 -17.42
C VAL A 120 -0.82 -7.83 -17.73
N THR A 121 -1.42 -9.00 -17.56
CA THR A 121 -2.83 -9.29 -17.82
C THR A 121 -3.50 -9.73 -16.51
N ALA A 122 -4.69 -9.21 -16.23
CA ALA A 122 -5.49 -9.70 -15.12
C ALA A 122 -5.95 -11.13 -15.41
N VAL A 123 -5.81 -12.02 -14.43
CA VAL A 123 -6.30 -13.40 -14.50
C VAL A 123 -7.38 -13.51 -13.42
N ASN A 124 -8.64 -13.48 -13.85
CA ASN A 124 -9.82 -13.57 -13.00
C ASN A 124 -10.60 -14.84 -13.35
#